data_AF-A0A6B3EP13-F1
#
_entry.id   AF-A0A6B3EP13-F1
#
_cell.length_a   1.000
_cell.length_b   1.000
_cell.length_c   1.000
_cell.angle_alpha   90.00
_cell.angle_beta   90.00
_cell.angle_gamma   90.00
#
_symmetry.space_group_name_H-M   'P 1'
#
loop_
_entity.id
_entity.type
_entity.pdbx_description
1 polymer ?
#
loop_
_entity_poly.entity_id
_entity_poly.type
_entity_poly.pdbx_seq_one_letter_code
_entity_poly.pdbx_strand_id
1 'polypeptide(L)' 'SGLSRTTLYGIVGDLVARGALVAAPPPTEGRGRGRPVETLSLDPAAGQALGIDFARRAVHVAAVNVAH' A
#
# COMPACT_ATOMS: atom_id res chain seq x y z
N SER A 1 4.02 13.82 9.15
CA SER A 1 3.36 13.05 10.22
C SER A 1 3.77 13.46 11.63
N GLY A 2 4.84 14.24 11.86
CA GLY A 2 5.23 14.67 13.22
C GLY A 2 5.74 13.53 14.14
N LEU A 3 5.85 12.30 13.62
CA LEU A 3 6.30 11.13 14.36
C LEU A 3 7.82 11.08 14.43
N SER A 4 8.35 10.54 15.53
CA SER A 4 9.76 10.22 15.63
C SER A 4 10.16 9.16 14.59
N ARG A 5 11.43 9.15 14.18
CA ARG A 5 11.96 8.17 13.23
C ARG A 5 11.82 6.74 13.76
N THR A 6 12.04 6.52 15.06
CA THR A 6 11.92 5.19 15.68
C THR A 6 10.48 4.71 15.69
N THR A 7 9.53 5.60 16.02
CA THR A 7 8.08 5.31 15.93
C THR A 7 7.67 4.95 14.52
N LEU A 8 8.12 5.72 13.52
CA LEU A 8 7.82 5.45 12.12
C LEU A 8 8.36 4.07 11.69
N TYR A 9 9.59 3.74 12.07
CA TYR A 9 10.17 2.43 11.75
C TYR A 9 9.43 1.28 12.44
N GLY A 10 8.98 1.45 13.69
CA GLY A 10 8.16 0.46 14.37
C GLY A 10 6.85 0.18 13.63
N ILE A 11 6.12 1.25 13.27
CA ILE A 11 4.86 1.13 12.53
C ILE A 11 5.07 0.46 11.18
N VAL A 12 6.08 0.90 10.41
CA VAL A 12 6.39 0.31 9.09
C VAL A 12 6.79 -1.16 9.22
N GLY A 13 7.62 -1.49 10.21
CA GLY A 13 8.02 -2.87 10.48
C GLY A 13 6.83 -3.78 10.76
N ASP A 14 5.90 -3.32 11.59
CA ASP A 14 4.67 -4.06 11.90
C ASP A 14 3.78 -4.25 10.67
N LEU A 15 3.66 -3.23 9.82
CA LEU A 15 2.85 -3.31 8.60
C LEU A 15 3.47 -4.27 7.56
N VAL A 16 4.80 -4.26 7.41
CA VAL A 16 5.50 -5.22 6.54
C VAL A 16 5.37 -6.64 7.09
N ALA A 17 5.55 -6.84 8.40
CA ALA A 17 5.42 -8.16 9.03
C ALA A 17 4.01 -8.76 8.88
N ARG A 18 2.98 -7.90 8.83
CA ARG A 18 1.59 -8.29 8.58
C ARG A 18 1.24 -8.47 7.10
N GLY A 19 2.18 -8.18 6.19
CA GLY A 19 1.96 -8.24 4.75
C GLY A 19 1.10 -7.10 4.20
N ALA A 20 0.91 -6.00 4.94
CA ALA A 20 0.12 -4.85 4.47
C ALA A 20 0.92 -3.94 3.53
N LEU A 21 2.26 -3.95 3.65
CA LEU A 21 3.17 -3.17 2.81
C LEU A 21 4.17 -4.08 2.11
N VAL A 22 4.49 -3.75 0.86
CA VAL A 22 5.59 -4.33 0.08
C VAL A 22 6.60 -3.25 -0.29
N ALA A 23 7.87 -3.64 -0.35
CA ALA A 23 8.94 -2.78 -0.83
C ALA A 23 9.14 -2.98 -2.34
N ALA A 24 9.09 -1.88 -3.08
CA ALA A 24 9.43 -1.83 -4.49
C ALA A 24 10.87 -1.33 -4.65
N PRO A 25 11.67 -1.98 -5.52
CA PRO A 25 12.98 -1.46 -5.86
C PRO A 25 12.84 -0.04 -6.42
N PRO A 26 13.77 0.87 -6.09
CA PRO A 26 13.70 2.23 -6.61
C PRO A 26 13.76 2.21 -8.14
N PRO A 27 13.03 3.13 -8.81
CA PRO A 27 13.15 3.28 -10.26
C PRO A 27 14.63 3.47 -10.64
N THR A 28 15.01 2.84 -11.75
CA THR A 28 16.41 2.82 -12.22
C THR A 28 16.90 4.19 -12.69
N GLU A 29 15.99 5.11 -12.99
CA GLU A 29 16.30 6.47 -13.42
C GLU A 29 16.59 7.38 -12.21
N GLY A 30 17.71 8.11 -12.25
CA GLY A 30 18.06 9.08 -11.20
C GLY A 30 18.82 8.52 -9.99
N ARG A 31 19.54 7.40 -10.15
CA ARG A 31 20.37 6.81 -9.08
C ARG A 31 21.50 7.77 -8.66
N GLY A 32 21.28 8.55 -7.60
CA GLY A 32 22.28 9.41 -6.98
C GLY A 32 23.27 8.67 -6.07
N ARG A 33 24.16 9.42 -5.40
CA ARG A 33 25.05 8.86 -4.36
C ARG A 33 24.26 8.68 -3.05
N GLY A 34 24.36 7.49 -2.45
CA GLY A 34 23.74 7.17 -1.16
C GLY A 34 23.23 5.73 -1.10
N ARG A 35 22.63 5.35 0.04
CA ARG A 35 21.88 4.08 0.14
C ARG A 35 20.61 4.22 -0.69
N PRO A 36 20.35 3.31 -1.66
CA PRO A 36 19.09 3.32 -2.41
C PRO A 36 17.91 3.25 -1.44
N VAL A 37 16.96 4.17 -1.58
CA VAL A 37 15.75 4.19 -0.77
C VAL A 37 14.69 3.39 -1.51
N GLU A 38 14.22 2.32 -0.92
CA GLU A 38 13.10 1.54 -1.45
C GLU A 38 11.79 2.32 -1.24
N THR A 39 10.88 2.21 -2.20
CA THR A 39 9.54 2.79 -2.08
C THR A 39 8.62 1.75 -1.47
N LEU A 40 7.83 2.13 -0.47
CA LEU A 40 6.82 1.26 0.12
C LEU A 40 5.47 1.52 -0.55
N SER A 41 4.76 0.45 -0.92
CA SER A 41 3.38 0.51 -1.40
C SER A 41 2.50 -0.46 -0.59
N LEU A 42 1.19 -0.24 -0.64
CA LEU A 42 0.24 -1.24 -0.14
C LEU A 42 0.39 -2.53 -0.94
N ASP A 43 0.29 -3.67 -0.25
CA ASP A 43 0.18 -4.96 -0.93
C ASP A 43 -1.26 -5.10 -1.48
N PRO A 44 -1.47 -5.15 -2.81
CA PRO A 44 -2.81 -5.36 -3.37
C PRO A 44 -3.44 -6.70 -2.96
N ALA A 45 -2.64 -7.67 -2.48
CA ALA A 45 -3.15 -8.93 -1.94
C ALA A 45 -3.58 -8.82 -0.47
N ALA A 46 -3.23 -7.75 0.25
CA ALA A 46 -3.54 -7.60 1.68
C ALA A 46 -5.03 -7.37 1.98
N GLY A 47 -5.84 -7.03 0.98
CA GLY A 47 -7.26 -6.85 1.19
C GLY A 47 -8.04 -6.64 -0.10
N GLN A 48 -9.32 -7.01 -0.03
CA GLN A 48 -10.31 -6.81 -1.09
C GLN A 48 -11.55 -6.16 -0.46
N ALA A 49 -12.18 -5.27 -1.21
CA ALA A 49 -13.47 -4.68 -0.86
C ALA A 49 -14.47 -4.92 -2.01
N LEU A 50 -15.70 -5.26 -1.64
CA LEU A 50 -16.83 -5.41 -2.56
C LEU A 50 -17.83 -4.29 -2.32
N GLY A 51 -18.11 -3.52 -3.37
CA GLY A 51 -19.18 -2.52 -3.39
C GLY A 51 -20.38 -3.08 -4.14
N ILE A 52 -21.56 -3.02 -3.53
CA ILE A 52 -22.83 -3.41 -4.16
C ILE A 52 -23.76 -2.20 -4.11
N ASP A 53 -24.27 -1.81 -5.27
CA ASP A 53 -25.23 -0.73 -5.44
C ASP A 53 -26.52 -1.27 -6.09
N PHE A 54 -27.66 -1.03 -5.45
CA PHE A 54 -28.97 -1.45 -5.93
C PHE A 54 -29.69 -0.26 -6.58
N ALA A 55 -29.67 -0.22 -7.91
CA ALA A 55 -30.44 0.74 -8.68
C ALA A 55 -31.88 0.27 -8.89
N ARG A 56 -32.75 1.17 -9.36
CA ARG A 56 -34.18 0.87 -9.56
C ARG A 56 -34.47 -0.36 -10.44
N ARG A 57 -33.58 -0.72 -11.36
CA ARG A 57 -33.74 -1.84 -12.29
C ARG A 57 -32.45 -2.64 -12.53
N ALA A 58 -31.44 -2.44 -11.68
CA ALA A 58 -30.13 -3.08 -11.85
C ALA A 58 -29.43 -3.23 -10.50
N VAL A 59 -28.47 -4.15 -10.44
CA VAL A 59 -27.51 -4.25 -9.35
C VAL A 59 -26.13 -4.04 -9.96
N HIS A 60 -25.38 -3.08 -9.44
CA HIS A 60 -23.99 -2.88 -9.78
C HIS A 60 -23.11 -3.51 -8.72
N VAL A 61 -22.05 -4.21 -9.16
CA VAL A 61 -21.09 -4.83 -8.26
C VAL A 61 -19.70 -4.40 -8.70
N ALA A 62 -18.90 -3.93 -7.75
CA ALA A 62 -17.49 -3.58 -7.95
C ALA A 62 -16.63 -4.36 -6.95
N ALA A 63 -15.49 -4.87 -7.42
CA ALA A 63 -14.45 -5.43 -6.58
C ALA A 63 -13.20 -4.56 -6.73
N VAL A 64 -12.64 -4.10 -5.61
CA VAL A 64 -11.42 -3.30 -5.57
C VAL A 64 -10.47 -3.89 -4.54
N ASN A 65 -9.17 -3.71 -4.77
CA ASN A 65 -8.15 -4.08 -3.79
C ASN A 65 -7.69 -2.84 -3.03
N VAL A 66 -6.92 -3.03 -1.96
CA VAL A 66 -6.46 -1.93 -1.10
C VAL A 66 -5.44 -0.99 -1.77
N ALA A 67 -4.89 -1.34 -2.92
CA ALA A 67 -3.94 -0.50 -3.67
C ALA A 67 -4.62 0.41 -4.71
N HIS A 68 -5.96 0.48 -4.75
CA HIS A 68 -6.75 1.28 -5.71
C HIS A 68 -7.85 2.10 -5.04
#